data_AF-A0A7X8W1H9-F1
#
_entry.id   AF-A0A7X8W1H9-F1
#
_cell.length_a   1.000
_cell.length_b   1.000
_cell.length_c   1.000
_cell.angle_alpha   90.00
_cell.angle_beta   90.00
_cell.angle_gamma   90.00
#
_symmetry.space_group_name_H-M   'P 1'
#
loop_
_entity.id
_entity.type
_entity.pdbx_description
1 polymer ?
#
loop_
_entity_poly.entity_id
_entity_poly.type
_entity_poly.pdbx_seq_one_letter_code
_entity_poly.pdbx_strand_id
1 'polypeptide(L)'
;TLQIVLLIVLLFGAGLLKFSENGPGSMHAPIFLSFGFALLIGALCQRSRLCFVGGIRDVVLIKDYTLLIGFIGVFVASLVGNLITGNFNLSFSGQPVAHSAHLWNFLGMYIVGLGSVMLGGCPLRQLILAGEGNSDSAITVVGMALGASFAHNFNLAGIASSATSVGGVSIKGKVAVILILIFLFTLATFKIYLVKKGENK
;
A
#
# COMPACT_ATOMS: atom_id res chain seq x y z
N THR A 1 13.78 13.46 -6.46
CA THR A 1 14.12 14.67 -5.69
C THR A 1 13.51 14.65 -4.29
N LEU A 2 12.19 14.46 -4.13
CA LEU A 2 11.52 14.38 -2.82
C LEU A 2 12.12 13.32 -1.86
N GLN A 3 12.42 12.12 -2.35
CA GLN A 3 13.01 11.05 -1.54
C GLN A 3 14.45 11.36 -1.08
N ILE A 4 15.20 12.10 -1.89
CA ILE A 4 16.57 12.55 -1.56
C ILE A 4 16.50 13.65 -0.50
N VAL A 5 15.54 14.58 -0.63
CA VAL A 5 15.26 15.58 0.40
C VAL A 5 14.86 14.91 1.71
N LEU A 6 13.99 13.89 1.67
CA LEU A 6 13.59 13.13 2.86
C LEU A 6 14.78 12.37 3.48
N LEU A 7 15.67 11.82 2.66
CA LEU A 7 16.91 11.17 3.11
C LEU A 7 17.86 12.14 3.81
N ILE A 8 18.02 13.35 3.26
CA ILE A 8 18.83 14.41 3.87
C ILE A 8 18.19 14.86 5.20
N VAL A 9 16.87 15.00 5.25
CA VAL A 9 16.14 15.30 6.50
C VAL A 9 16.27 14.16 7.53
N LEU A 10 16.28 12.90 7.10
CA LEU A 10 16.51 11.77 8.01
C LEU A 10 17.93 11.78 8.60
N LEU A 11 18.94 12.04 7.76
CA LEU A 11 20.35 12.00 8.16
C LEU A 11 20.77 13.22 9.01
N PHE A 12 20.21 14.40 8.74
CA PHE A 12 20.61 15.67 9.37
C PHE A 12 19.54 16.30 10.27
N GLY A 13 18.29 15.85 10.18
CA GLY A 13 17.12 16.39 10.88
C GLY A 13 16.39 15.35 11.75
N ALA A 14 17.11 14.37 12.28
CA ALA A 14 16.55 13.30 13.13
C ALA A 14 15.77 13.82 14.36
N GLY A 15 15.99 15.07 14.80
CA GLY A 15 15.21 15.71 15.88
C GLY A 15 13.81 16.20 15.49
N LEU A 16 13.49 16.30 14.19
CA LEU A 16 12.16 16.74 13.70
C LEU A 16 11.17 15.57 13.51
N LEU A 17 11.67 14.33 13.51
CA LEU A 17 10.85 13.13 13.31
C LEU A 17 10.55 12.50 14.67
N LYS A 18 9.26 12.43 15.03
CA LYS A 18 8.83 11.58 16.16
C LYS A 18 9.05 10.12 15.78
N PHE A 19 10.11 9.53 16.31
CA PHE A 19 10.32 8.09 16.20
C PHE A 19 9.23 7.34 16.95
N SER A 20 8.71 6.28 16.33
CA SER A 20 7.69 5.44 16.93
C SER A 20 8.35 4.56 17.98
N GLU A 21 8.04 4.78 19.26
CA GLU A 21 8.53 3.97 20.39
C GLU A 21 7.94 2.56 20.43
N ASN A 22 6.78 2.33 19.78
CA ASN A 22 6.10 1.04 19.79
C ASN A 22 5.44 0.73 18.44
N GLY A 23 5.69 -0.48 17.92
CA GLY A 23 5.07 -0.99 16.69
C GLY A 23 6.09 -1.54 15.67
N PRO A 24 5.63 -2.08 14.54
CA PRO A 24 6.51 -2.67 13.52
C PRO A 24 7.48 -1.66 12.90
N GLY A 25 7.17 -0.36 12.96
CA GLY A 25 8.08 0.71 12.50
C GLY A 25 9.28 0.99 13.42
N SER A 26 9.28 0.45 14.64
CA SER A 26 10.39 0.56 15.62
C SER A 26 11.38 -0.61 15.51
N MET A 27 11.04 -1.64 14.74
CA MET A 27 11.92 -2.77 14.46
C MET A 27 12.86 -2.41 13.29
N HIS A 28 13.84 -1.54 13.56
CA HIS A 28 14.79 -1.10 12.54
C HIS A 28 15.91 -2.13 12.33
N ALA A 29 16.06 -2.58 11.09
CA ALA A 29 17.26 -3.26 10.63
C ALA A 29 18.41 -2.25 10.41
N PRO A 30 19.69 -2.69 10.46
CA PRO A 30 20.84 -1.83 10.21
C PRO A 30 20.68 -1.03 8.91
N ILE A 31 20.83 0.30 9.00
CA ILE A 31 20.46 1.27 7.95
C ILE A 31 21.08 0.91 6.60
N PHE A 32 22.38 0.59 6.57
CA PHE A 32 23.09 0.24 5.34
C PHE A 32 22.54 -1.02 4.66
N LEU A 33 22.15 -2.02 5.45
CA LEU A 33 21.60 -3.27 4.92
C LEU A 33 20.22 -3.01 4.31
N SER A 34 19.37 -2.26 5.01
CA SER A 34 18.03 -1.87 4.54
C SER A 34 18.09 -1.05 3.25
N PHE A 35 19.05 -0.12 3.13
CA PHE A 35 19.26 0.64 1.90
C PHE A 35 19.72 -0.23 0.74
N GLY A 36 20.66 -1.15 0.98
CA GLY A 36 21.14 -2.10 -0.03
C GLY A 36 20.00 -2.97 -0.58
N PHE A 37 19.19 -3.55 0.31
CA PHE A 37 18.03 -4.34 -0.09
C PHE A 37 16.94 -3.50 -0.77
N ALA A 38 16.66 -2.29 -0.29
CA ALA A 38 15.68 -1.40 -0.91
C ALA A 38 16.07 -1.00 -2.34
N LEU A 39 17.35 -0.72 -2.59
CA LEU A 39 17.85 -0.37 -3.92
C LEU A 39 17.80 -1.58 -4.85
N LEU A 40 18.21 -2.75 -4.36
CA LEU A 40 18.17 -4.00 -5.13
C LEU A 40 16.73 -4.38 -5.52
N ILE A 41 15.82 -4.40 -4.55
CA ILE A 41 14.40 -4.72 -4.79
C ILE A 41 13.75 -3.66 -5.68
N GLY A 42 14.03 -2.37 -5.44
CA GLY A 42 13.54 -1.28 -6.29
C GLY A 42 13.96 -1.44 -7.75
N ALA A 43 15.23 -1.74 -8.01
CA ALA A 43 15.74 -2.00 -9.35
C ALA A 43 15.08 -3.22 -10.02
N LEU A 44 14.88 -4.31 -9.26
CA LEU A 44 14.18 -5.50 -9.75
C LEU A 44 12.70 -5.21 -10.08
N CYS A 45 12.01 -4.46 -9.22
CA CYS A 45 10.61 -4.08 -9.43
C CYS A 45 10.45 -3.14 -10.62
N GLN A 46 11.38 -2.21 -10.83
CA GLN A 46 11.41 -1.34 -12.00
C GLN A 46 11.59 -2.15 -13.29
N ARG A 47 12.55 -3.08 -13.32
CA ARG A 47 12.80 -3.92 -14.50
C ARG A 47 11.64 -4.86 -14.82
N SER A 48 11.03 -5.45 -13.80
CA SER A 48 9.91 -6.40 -13.97
C SER A 48 8.56 -5.72 -14.23
N ARG A 49 8.45 -4.39 -14.09
CA ARG A 49 7.20 -3.62 -14.22
C ARG A 49 6.06 -4.20 -13.37
N LEU A 50 6.41 -4.71 -12.19
CA LEU A 50 5.51 -5.52 -11.36
C LEU A 50 4.25 -4.74 -10.99
N CYS A 51 3.08 -5.27 -11.39
CA CYS A 51 1.79 -4.68 -11.13
C CYS A 51 0.80 -5.78 -10.75
N PHE A 52 0.37 -5.82 -9.48
CA PHE A 52 -0.58 -6.84 -9.01
C PHE A 52 -1.93 -6.77 -9.74
N VAL A 53 -2.41 -5.55 -10.06
CA VAL A 53 -3.66 -5.35 -10.82
C VAL A 53 -3.48 -5.78 -12.27
N GLY A 54 -2.34 -5.43 -12.88
CA GLY A 54 -1.99 -5.81 -14.25
C GLY A 54 -1.86 -7.33 -14.40
N GLY A 55 -1.22 -8.01 -13.45
CA GLY A 55 -1.07 -9.45 -13.49
C GLY A 55 -2.41 -10.20 -13.51
N ILE A 56 -3.40 -9.77 -12.72
CA ILE A 56 -4.74 -10.36 -12.76
C ILE A 56 -5.44 -10.07 -14.09
N ARG A 57 -5.39 -8.81 -14.55
CA ARG A 57 -6.00 -8.40 -15.83
C ARG A 57 -5.41 -9.17 -17.01
N ASP A 58 -4.09 -9.30 -17.07
CA ASP A 58 -3.38 -9.90 -18.19
C ASP A 58 -3.58 -11.41 -18.22
N VAL A 59 -3.74 -12.07 -17.07
CA VAL A 59 -4.17 -13.49 -17.00
C VAL A 59 -5.60 -13.68 -17.51
N VAL A 60 -6.53 -12.81 -17.10
CA VAL A 60 -7.95 -12.95 -17.46
C VAL A 60 -8.19 -12.62 -18.94
N LEU A 61 -7.56 -11.57 -19.46
CA LEU A 61 -7.86 -11.04 -20.80
C LEU A 61 -6.89 -11.54 -21.88
N ILE A 62 -5.58 -11.56 -21.58
CA ILE A 62 -4.50 -11.84 -22.55
C ILE A 62 -3.97 -13.28 -22.40
N LYS A 63 -4.26 -13.93 -21.27
CA LYS A 63 -3.71 -15.24 -20.84
C LYS A 63 -2.19 -15.24 -20.73
N ASP A 64 -1.61 -14.10 -20.35
CA ASP A 64 -0.18 -14.00 -20.02
C ASP A 64 0.02 -14.21 -18.51
N TYR A 65 0.75 -15.26 -18.15
CA TYR A 65 1.02 -15.65 -16.76
C TYR A 65 2.34 -15.08 -16.22
N THR A 66 3.13 -14.37 -17.04
CA THR A 66 4.47 -13.90 -16.68
C THR A 66 4.45 -13.02 -15.43
N LEU A 67 3.53 -12.06 -15.36
CA LEU A 67 3.38 -11.18 -14.20
C LEU A 67 2.80 -11.90 -12.97
N LEU A 68 1.94 -12.90 -13.18
CA LEU A 68 1.38 -13.72 -12.10
C LEU A 68 2.46 -14.57 -11.41
N ILE A 69 3.39 -15.13 -12.19
CA ILE A 69 4.54 -15.88 -11.65
C ILE A 69 5.39 -14.98 -10.77
N GLY A 70 5.59 -13.71 -11.16
CA GLY A 70 6.27 -12.72 -10.32
C GLY A 70 5.57 -12.50 -8.98
N PHE A 71 4.24 -12.43 -8.96
CA PHE A 71 3.47 -12.31 -7.71
C PHE A 71 3.64 -13.54 -6.80
N ILE A 72 3.53 -14.74 -7.39
CA ILE A 72 3.74 -16.00 -6.67
C ILE A 72 5.16 -16.07 -6.12
N GLY A 73 6.15 -15.60 -6.88
CA GLY A 73 7.56 -15.53 -6.44
C GLY A 73 7.73 -14.69 -5.18
N VAL A 74 7.10 -13.51 -5.10
CA VAL A 74 7.15 -12.66 -3.89
C VAL A 74 6.48 -13.35 -2.71
N PHE A 75 5.34 -14.02 -2.93
CA PHE A 75 4.65 -14.76 -1.88
C PHE A 75 5.51 -15.92 -1.34
N VAL A 76 6.10 -16.73 -2.22
CA VAL A 76 6.96 -17.85 -1.83
C VAL A 76 8.21 -17.34 -1.12
N ALA A 77 8.85 -16.28 -1.61
CA ALA A 77 10.02 -15.68 -0.96
C ALA A 77 9.69 -15.19 0.46
N SER A 78 8.53 -14.55 0.65
CA SER A 78 8.06 -14.14 1.97
C SER A 78 7.77 -15.33 2.89
N LEU A 79 7.13 -16.39 2.37
CA LEU A 79 6.84 -17.60 3.13
C LEU A 79 8.12 -18.29 3.62
N VAL A 80 9.08 -18.48 2.73
CA VAL A 80 10.39 -19.08 3.05
C VAL A 80 11.14 -18.21 4.04
N GLY A 81 11.14 -16.88 3.87
CA GLY A 81 11.75 -15.95 4.82
C GLY A 81 11.14 -16.03 6.22
N ASN A 82 9.81 -16.13 6.31
CA ASN A 82 9.12 -16.32 7.60
C ASN A 82 9.41 -17.69 8.24
N LEU A 83 9.59 -18.74 7.43
CA LEU A 83 9.93 -20.07 7.92
C LEU A 83 11.37 -20.13 8.46
N ILE A 84 12.33 -19.55 7.74
CA ILE A 84 13.75 -19.47 8.18
C ILE A 84 13.89 -18.65 9.47
N THR A 85 13.14 -17.56 9.58
CA THR A 85 13.16 -16.70 10.78
C THR A 85 12.33 -17.26 11.95
N GLY A 86 11.65 -18.40 11.78
CA GLY A 86 10.83 -19.03 12.82
C GLY A 86 9.56 -18.26 13.19
N ASN A 87 9.18 -17.22 12.44
CA ASN A 87 8.01 -16.38 12.71
C ASN A 87 6.72 -16.91 12.04
N PHE A 88 6.77 -18.08 11.42
CA PHE A 88 5.62 -18.64 10.71
C PHE A 88 4.54 -19.12 11.70
N ASN A 89 3.42 -18.39 11.74
CA ASN A 89 2.22 -18.76 12.49
C ASN A 89 1.02 -18.81 11.55
N LEU A 90 0.36 -19.98 11.44
CA LEU A 90 -0.87 -20.19 10.66
C LEU A 90 -2.13 -19.69 11.38
N SER A 91 -2.05 -18.51 12.02
CA SER A 91 -3.16 -17.93 12.80
C SER A 91 -3.60 -16.58 12.22
N PHE A 92 -4.90 -16.34 12.18
CA PHE A 92 -5.50 -15.03 11.86
C PHE A 92 -5.56 -14.07 13.06
N SER A 93 -5.14 -14.53 14.24
CA SER A 93 -5.10 -13.77 15.49
C SER A 93 -3.68 -13.71 16.03
N GLY A 94 -3.24 -12.53 16.48
CA GLY A 94 -1.91 -12.32 17.06
C GLY A 94 -0.77 -12.14 16.06
N GLN A 95 -1.06 -11.99 14.76
CA GLN A 95 -0.04 -11.62 13.77
C GLN A 95 0.15 -10.08 13.74
N PRO A 96 1.41 -9.59 13.64
CA PRO A 96 1.66 -8.16 13.47
C PRO A 96 0.96 -7.67 12.19
N VAL A 97 0.24 -6.54 12.29
CA VAL A 97 -0.52 -5.90 11.19
C VAL A 97 -1.81 -6.64 10.76
N ALA A 98 -2.06 -7.87 11.20
CA ALA A 98 -3.33 -8.53 10.93
C ALA A 98 -4.45 -7.93 11.79
N HIS A 99 -5.59 -7.66 11.16
CA HIS A 99 -6.83 -7.35 11.86
C HIS A 99 -7.79 -8.52 11.70
N SER A 100 -8.36 -9.03 12.77
CA SER A 100 -9.35 -10.11 12.71
C SER A 100 -10.76 -9.60 12.34
N ALA A 101 -10.92 -8.28 12.16
CA ALA A 101 -12.12 -7.65 11.61
C ALA A 101 -12.22 -7.80 10.08
N HIS A 102 -12.53 -9.01 9.60
CA HIS A 102 -12.54 -9.38 8.19
C HIS A 102 -13.35 -8.43 7.28
N LEU A 103 -14.53 -7.99 7.72
CA LEU A 103 -15.38 -7.08 6.94
C LEU A 103 -14.69 -5.74 6.66
N TRP A 104 -14.08 -5.13 7.69
CA TRP A 104 -13.44 -3.83 7.56
C TRP A 104 -12.14 -3.91 6.77
N ASN A 105 -11.42 -5.03 6.84
CA ASN A 105 -10.26 -5.28 5.98
C ASN A 105 -10.65 -5.41 4.52
N PHE A 106 -11.73 -6.15 4.25
CA PHE A 106 -12.27 -6.28 2.90
C PHE A 106 -12.68 -4.91 2.34
N LEU A 107 -13.47 -4.13 3.09
CA LEU A 107 -13.87 -2.79 2.67
C LEU A 107 -12.67 -1.84 2.50
N GLY A 108 -11.68 -1.91 3.39
CA GLY A 108 -10.46 -1.09 3.29
C GLY A 108 -9.67 -1.42 2.02
N MET A 109 -9.42 -2.71 1.74
CA MET A 109 -8.72 -3.12 0.52
C MET A 109 -9.57 -2.90 -0.74
N TYR A 110 -10.89 -2.93 -0.63
CA TYR A 110 -11.80 -2.59 -1.72
C TYR A 110 -11.68 -1.10 -2.11
N ILE A 111 -11.58 -0.19 -1.13
CA ILE A 111 -11.28 1.24 -1.38
C ILE A 111 -9.94 1.39 -2.11
N VAL A 112 -8.90 0.70 -1.64
CA VAL A 112 -7.57 0.74 -2.27
C VAL A 112 -7.64 0.22 -3.70
N GLY A 113 -8.40 -0.84 -3.95
CA GLY A 113 -8.64 -1.38 -5.28
C GLY A 113 -9.34 -0.38 -6.20
N LEU A 114 -10.45 0.22 -5.77
CA LEU A 114 -11.17 1.25 -6.53
C LEU A 114 -10.29 2.45 -6.83
N GLY A 115 -9.56 2.96 -5.84
CA GLY A 115 -8.60 4.05 -6.03
C GLY A 115 -7.50 3.70 -7.03
N SER A 116 -6.95 2.48 -6.94
CA SER A 116 -5.91 2.00 -7.86
C SER A 116 -6.38 1.93 -9.31
N VAL A 117 -7.65 1.55 -9.54
CA VAL A 117 -8.25 1.53 -10.88
C VAL A 117 -8.39 2.96 -11.42
N MET A 118 -8.84 3.90 -10.60
CA MET A 118 -8.97 5.32 -11.00
C MET A 118 -7.62 5.99 -11.28
N LEU A 119 -6.57 5.61 -10.54
CA LEU A 119 -5.20 6.11 -10.72
C LEU A 119 -4.44 5.40 -11.86
N GLY A 120 -4.99 4.33 -12.45
CA GLY A 120 -4.35 3.56 -13.51
C GLY A 120 -3.15 2.70 -13.05
N GLY A 121 -3.05 2.39 -11.75
CA GLY A 121 -1.95 1.58 -11.21
C GLY A 121 -2.09 1.28 -9.72
N CYS A 122 -1.54 0.15 -9.27
CA CYS A 122 -1.48 -0.20 -7.85
C CYS A 122 -0.47 0.70 -7.09
N PRO A 123 -0.55 0.78 -5.75
CA PRO A 123 0.33 1.65 -4.96
C PRO A 123 1.83 1.42 -5.23
N LEU A 124 2.24 0.15 -5.40
CA LEU A 124 3.62 -0.20 -5.75
C LEU A 124 4.03 0.36 -7.12
N ARG A 125 3.15 0.25 -8.13
CA ARG A 125 3.42 0.76 -9.46
C ARG A 125 3.50 2.29 -9.49
N GLN A 126 2.64 2.97 -8.74
CA GLN A 126 2.72 4.43 -8.61
C GLN A 126 4.05 4.87 -7.99
N LEU A 127 4.57 4.11 -7.01
CA LEU A 127 5.88 4.39 -6.41
C LEU A 127 7.04 4.19 -7.40
N ILE A 128 6.98 3.14 -8.23
CA ILE A 128 7.98 2.89 -9.28
C ILE A 128 7.92 3.98 -10.37
N LEU A 129 6.72 4.31 -10.87
CA LEU A 129 6.52 5.34 -11.88
C LEU A 129 6.97 6.72 -11.40
N ALA A 130 6.74 7.05 -10.13
CA ALA A 130 7.27 8.26 -9.51
C ALA A 130 8.82 8.27 -9.49
N GLY A 131 9.45 7.10 -9.32
CA GLY A 131 10.90 6.93 -9.43
C GLY A 131 11.45 7.03 -10.86
N GLU A 132 10.65 6.66 -11.86
CA GLU A 132 10.97 6.81 -13.29
C GLU A 132 10.80 8.25 -13.82
N GLY A 133 10.28 9.17 -13.00
CA GLY A 133 10.11 10.57 -13.34
C GLY A 133 8.70 10.96 -13.80
N ASN A 134 7.69 10.11 -13.59
CA ASN A 134 6.30 10.47 -13.87
C ASN A 134 5.76 11.43 -12.78
N SER A 135 5.44 12.66 -13.18
CA SER A 135 4.90 13.70 -12.30
C SER A 135 3.53 13.37 -11.74
N ASP A 136 2.66 12.74 -12.53
CA ASP A 136 1.31 12.36 -12.09
C ASP A 136 1.41 11.33 -10.96
N SER A 137 2.23 10.30 -11.15
CA SER A 137 2.51 9.30 -10.12
C SER A 137 3.19 9.90 -8.90
N ALA A 138 4.09 10.87 -9.05
CA ALA A 138 4.71 11.56 -7.92
C ALA A 138 3.68 12.26 -7.02
N ILE A 139 2.67 12.92 -7.59
CA ILE A 139 1.58 13.55 -6.83
C ILE A 139 0.76 12.50 -6.09
N THR A 140 0.49 11.34 -6.71
CA THR A 140 -0.23 10.24 -6.04
C THR A 140 0.52 9.70 -4.82
N VAL A 141 1.85 9.57 -4.92
CA VAL A 141 2.70 9.10 -3.82
C VAL A 141 2.70 10.09 -2.66
N VAL A 142 2.78 11.38 -2.96
CA VAL A 142 2.64 12.43 -1.94
C VAL A 142 1.26 12.38 -1.28
N GLY A 143 0.20 12.24 -2.07
CA GLY A 143 -1.17 12.09 -1.57
C GLY A 143 -1.33 10.86 -0.66
N MET A 144 -0.76 9.72 -1.04
CA MET A 144 -0.74 8.50 -0.21
C MET A 144 0.01 8.72 1.11
N ALA A 145 1.16 9.40 1.09
CA ALA A 145 1.94 9.68 2.29
C ALA A 145 1.22 10.65 3.25
N LEU A 146 0.62 11.72 2.72
CA LEU A 146 -0.17 12.67 3.50
C LEU A 146 -1.44 12.02 4.06
N GLY A 147 -2.13 11.21 3.25
CA GLY A 147 -3.31 10.47 3.68
C GLY A 147 -3.01 9.48 4.79
N ALA A 148 -1.91 8.72 4.68
CA ALA A 148 -1.45 7.82 5.74
C ALA A 148 -1.09 8.59 7.03
N SER A 149 -0.39 9.72 6.89
CA SER A 149 -0.05 10.59 8.02
C SER A 149 -1.30 11.11 8.73
N PHE A 150 -2.31 11.57 7.97
CA PHE A 150 -3.58 12.00 8.53
C PHE A 150 -4.32 10.84 9.24
N ALA A 151 -4.39 9.67 8.61
CA ALA A 151 -5.06 8.51 9.18
C ALA A 151 -4.43 8.04 10.51
N HIS A 152 -3.10 8.10 10.62
CA HIS A 152 -2.39 7.75 11.85
C HIS A 152 -2.48 8.84 12.92
N ASN A 153 -2.35 10.13 12.58
CA ASN A 153 -2.45 11.24 13.56
C ASN A 153 -3.84 11.35 14.19
N PHE A 154 -4.89 11.11 13.41
CA PHE A 154 -6.28 11.20 13.89
C PHE A 154 -6.82 9.88 14.46
N ASN A 155 -5.98 8.84 14.59
CA ASN A 155 -6.38 7.49 15.07
C ASN A 155 -7.54 6.87 14.26
N LEU A 156 -7.54 7.10 12.93
CA LEU A 156 -8.44 6.44 11.98
C LEU A 156 -7.87 5.09 11.52
N ALA A 157 -6.55 4.90 11.63
CA ALA A 157 -5.89 3.65 11.31
C ALA A 157 -6.36 2.51 12.24
N GLY A 158 -6.50 1.30 11.69
CA GLY A 158 -6.89 0.13 12.46
C GLY A 158 -5.79 -0.34 13.38
N ILE A 159 -6.14 -0.68 14.62
CA ILE A 159 -5.21 -1.24 15.60
C ILE A 159 -5.03 -2.73 15.33
N ALA A 160 -3.79 -3.20 15.20
CA ALA A 160 -3.49 -4.61 14.96
C ALA A 160 -4.09 -5.52 16.05
N SER A 161 -4.47 -6.74 15.67
CA SER A 161 -5.03 -7.73 16.58
C SER A 161 -4.00 -8.20 17.61
N SER A 162 -4.45 -8.29 18.87
CA SER A 162 -3.68 -8.84 19.99
C SER A 162 -4.43 -10.01 20.61
N ALA A 163 -3.75 -10.85 21.40
CA ALA A 163 -4.32 -12.06 21.98
C ALA A 163 -5.60 -11.84 22.81
N THR A 164 -5.86 -10.60 23.26
CA THR A 164 -6.99 -10.19 24.08
C THR A 164 -8.02 -9.30 23.36
N SER A 165 -7.76 -8.86 22.12
CA SER A 165 -8.71 -8.01 21.39
C SER A 165 -8.67 -8.28 19.88
N VAL A 166 -9.86 -8.33 19.28
CA VAL A 166 -10.07 -8.71 17.86
C VAL A 166 -9.30 -7.81 16.89
N GLY A 167 -8.76 -6.66 17.31
CA GLY A 167 -8.04 -5.73 16.44
C GLY A 167 -8.93 -5.17 15.35
N GLY A 168 -8.99 -3.86 15.21
CA GLY A 168 -9.93 -3.28 14.26
C GLY A 168 -9.85 -1.79 14.14
N VAL A 169 -10.56 -1.32 13.11
CA VAL A 169 -10.72 0.09 12.82
C VAL A 169 -11.58 0.74 13.91
N SER A 170 -11.13 1.88 14.44
CA SER A 170 -11.88 2.66 15.43
C SER A 170 -13.26 3.06 14.87
N ILE A 171 -14.22 3.40 15.75
CA ILE A 171 -15.56 3.86 15.30
C ILE A 171 -15.44 5.05 14.33
N LYS A 172 -14.47 5.95 14.58
CA LYS A 172 -14.15 7.07 13.69
C LYS A 172 -13.60 6.60 12.34
N GLY A 173 -12.71 5.61 12.34
CA GLY A 173 -12.18 5.04 11.10
C GLY A 173 -13.23 4.27 10.27
N LYS A 174 -14.19 3.60 10.92
CA LYS A 174 -15.33 2.95 10.24
C LYS A 174 -16.17 3.96 9.46
N VAL A 175 -16.46 5.11 10.08
CA VAL A 175 -17.17 6.22 9.44
C VAL A 175 -16.35 6.76 8.26
N ALA A 176 -15.04 6.93 8.44
CA ALA A 176 -14.16 7.41 7.36
C ALA A 176 -14.15 6.47 6.14
N VAL A 177 -14.08 5.15 6.34
CA VAL A 177 -14.15 4.14 5.27
C VAL A 177 -15.45 4.29 4.47
N ILE A 178 -16.59 4.44 5.13
CA ILE A 178 -17.88 4.60 4.47
C ILE A 178 -17.94 5.92 3.68
N LEU A 179 -17.48 7.03 4.27
CA LEU A 179 -17.46 8.34 3.60
C LEU A 179 -16.56 8.32 2.35
N ILE A 180 -15.38 7.71 2.44
CA ILE A 180 -14.46 7.57 1.30
C ILE A 180 -15.07 6.70 0.21
N LEU A 181 -15.77 5.61 0.56
CA LEU A 181 -16.47 4.79 -0.42
C LEU A 181 -17.52 5.59 -1.18
N ILE A 182 -18.39 6.31 -0.46
CA ILE A 182 -19.42 7.14 -1.07
C ILE A 182 -18.77 8.17 -2.00
N PHE A 183 -17.70 8.83 -1.55
CA PHE A 183 -16.98 9.81 -2.35
C PHE A 183 -16.34 9.23 -3.62
N LEU A 184 -15.71 8.05 -3.55
CA LEU A 184 -15.15 7.39 -4.73
C LEU A 184 -16.24 6.95 -5.71
N PHE A 185 -17.37 6.44 -5.21
CA PHE A 185 -18.50 6.06 -6.05
C PHE A 185 -19.14 7.27 -6.75
N THR A 186 -19.29 8.40 -6.07
CA THR A 186 -19.82 9.62 -6.70
C THR A 186 -18.87 10.15 -7.77
N LEU A 187 -17.55 10.16 -7.53
CA LEU A 187 -16.57 10.52 -8.55
C LEU A 187 -16.59 9.57 -9.75
N ALA A 188 -16.70 8.26 -9.51
CA ALA A 188 -16.76 7.26 -10.56
C ALA A 188 -18.00 7.44 -11.45
N THR A 189 -19.18 7.57 -10.84
CA THR A 189 -20.44 7.80 -11.57
C THR A 189 -20.43 9.13 -12.32
N PHE A 190 -19.88 10.19 -11.73
CA PHE A 190 -19.73 11.48 -12.37
C PHE A 190 -18.78 11.43 -13.59
N LYS A 191 -17.64 10.73 -13.47
CA LYS A 191 -16.74 10.49 -14.60
C LYS A 191 -17.43 9.72 -15.73
N ILE A 192 -18.15 8.65 -15.41
CA ILE A 192 -18.91 7.86 -16.39
C ILE A 192 -19.96 8.74 -17.09
N TYR A 193 -20.67 9.57 -16.32
CA TYR A 193 -21.64 10.52 -16.87
C TYR A 193 -21.00 11.51 -17.86
N LEU A 194 -19.83 12.07 -17.52
CA LEU A 194 -19.11 12.99 -18.40
C LEU A 194 -18.61 12.31 -19.69
N VAL A 195 -18.08 11.09 -19.59
CA VAL A 195 -17.64 10.32 -20.77
C VAL A 195 -18.82 10.06 -21.71
N LYS A 196 -19.94 9.55 -21.16
CA LYS A 196 -21.15 9.27 -21.94
C LYS A 196 -21.76 10.53 -22.57
N LYS A 197 -21.64 11.70 -21.91
CA LYS A 197 -22.07 12.98 -22.48
C LYS A 197 -21.14 13.46 -23.60
N GLY A 198 -19.84 13.15 -23.51
CA GLY A 198 -18.86 13.44 -24.55
C GLY A 198 -19.03 12.58 -25.80
N GLU A 199 -19.45 11.32 -25.65
CA GLU A 199 -19.74 10.40 -26.78
C GLU A 199 -21.06 10.71 -27.52
N ASN A 200 -21.98 11.45 -26.89
CA ASN A 200 -23.25 11.88 -27.49
C ASN A 200 -23.18 13.25 -28.20
N LYS A 201 -21.98 13.81 -28.36
CA LYS A 201 -21.71 15.02 -29.16
C LYS A 201 -20.84 14.66 -30.35
#